data_AF-A0A6I1EMZ7-F1
#
_entry.id   AF-A0A6I1EMZ7-F1
#
_cell.length_a   1.000
_cell.length_b   1.000
_cell.length_c   1.000
_cell.angle_alpha   90.00
_cell.angle_beta   90.00
_cell.angle_gamma   90.00
#
_symmetry.space_group_name_H-M   'P 1'
#
loop_
_entity.id
_entity.type
_entity.pdbx_description
1 polymer ?
#
loop_
_entity_poly.entity_id
_entity_poly.type
_entity_poly.pdbx_seq_one_letter_code
_entity_poly.pdbx_strand_id
1 'polypeptide(L)' 'MLKSKCMLAAAIGMAIAALSLNAQACSTVVVGKDVSATGQIIVGHNEDNDLRIVTSQYWVPAADHKAGETITYR' A
#
# COMPACT_ATOMS: atom_id res chain seq x y z
N MET A 1 11.11 -37.80 -21.97
CA MET A 1 11.28 -37.58 -20.51
C MET A 1 11.61 -36.12 -20.14
N LEU A 2 12.52 -35.44 -20.85
CA LEU A 2 12.91 -34.05 -20.54
C LEU A 2 11.77 -33.03 -20.64
N LYS A 3 10.95 -33.09 -21.71
CA LYS A 3 9.81 -32.17 -21.90
C LYS A 3 8.76 -32.23 -20.77
N SER A 4 8.45 -33.44 -20.28
CA SER A 4 7.48 -33.64 -19.20
C SER A 4 7.99 -33.07 -17.86
N LYS A 5 9.30 -33.21 -17.60
CA LYS A 5 9.95 -32.59 -16.43
C LYS A 5 9.94 -31.06 -16.49
N CYS A 6 10.19 -30.48 -17.67
CA CYS A 6 10.10 -29.03 -17.87
C CYS A 6 8.68 -28.50 -17.69
N MET A 7 7.65 -29.19 -18.20
CA MET A 7 6.25 -28.79 -18.00
C MET A 7 5.85 -28.87 -16.53
N LEU A 8 6.27 -29.92 -15.82
CA LEU A 8 6.01 -30.05 -14.38
C LEU A 8 6.69 -28.93 -13.59
N ALA A 9 7.95 -28.62 -13.90
CA ALA A 9 8.67 -27.51 -13.28
C ALA A 9 7.99 -26.15 -13.54
N ALA A 10 7.53 -25.90 -14.76
CA ALA A 10 6.80 -24.68 -15.10
C ALA A 10 5.45 -24.59 -14.37
N ALA A 11 4.71 -25.70 -14.28
CA ALA A 11 3.43 -25.75 -13.55
C ALA A 11 3.61 -25.48 -12.06
N ILE A 12 4.64 -26.08 -11.44
CA ILE A 12 4.98 -25.82 -10.03
C ILE A 12 5.41 -24.36 -9.85
N GLY A 13 6.25 -23.83 -10.74
CA GLY A 13 6.68 -22.44 -10.71
C GLY A 13 5.51 -21.45 -10.80
N MET A 14 4.55 -21.69 -11.70
CA MET A 14 3.35 -20.87 -11.82
C MET A 14 2.44 -20.98 -10.59
N ALA A 15 2.26 -22.17 -10.02
CA ALA A 15 1.47 -22.36 -8.80
C ALA A 15 2.08 -21.63 -7.59
N ILE A 16 3.41 -21.68 -7.44
CA ILE A 16 4.11 -20.93 -6.39
C ILE A 16 3.96 -19.43 -6.62
N ALA A 17 4.15 -18.95 -7.86
CA ALA A 17 3.97 -17.53 -8.18
C ALA A 17 2.55 -17.03 -7.89
N ALA A 18 1.52 -17.82 -8.19
CA ALA A 18 0.13 -17.49 -7.90
C ALA A 18 -0.18 -17.35 -6.39
N LEU A 19 0.56 -18.07 -5.53
CA LEU A 19 0.46 -17.97 -4.08
C LEU A 19 1.32 -16.83 -3.50
N SER A 20 2.28 -16.31 -4.28
CA SER A 20 3.29 -15.34 -3.80
C SER A 20 2.93 -13.88 -4.12
N LEU A 21 1.93 -13.66 -4.97
CA LEU A 21 1.50 -12.32 -5.36
C LEU A 21 0.43 -11.83 -4.36
N ASN A 22 0.90 -11.35 -3.21
CA ASN A 22 0.03 -10.59 -2.30
C ASN A 22 -0.43 -9.31 -3.01
N ALA A 23 -1.73 -9.22 -3.28
CA ALA A 23 -2.35 -7.99 -3.76
C ALA A 23 -2.45 -7.01 -2.58
N GLN A 24 -1.53 -6.06 -2.52
CA GLN A 24 -1.58 -4.94 -1.58
C GLN A 24 -2.49 -3.87 -2.19
N ALA A 25 -3.80 -4.00 -1.98
CA ALA A 25 -4.81 -3.20 -2.67
C ALA A 25 -5.42 -2.16 -1.72
N CYS A 26 -4.63 -1.16 -1.32
CA CYS A 26 -5.19 -0.02 -0.59
C CYS A 26 -6.22 0.72 -1.44
N SER A 27 -7.31 1.13 -0.81
CA SER A 27 -8.35 1.95 -1.40
C SER A 27 -8.38 3.33 -0.74
N THR A 28 -8.76 4.33 -1.53
CA THR A 28 -8.89 5.72 -1.06
C THR A 28 -10.28 6.23 -1.37
N VAL A 29 -10.88 6.92 -0.41
CA VAL A 29 -12.17 7.60 -0.56
C VAL A 29 -11.93 9.09 -0.40
N VAL A 30 -12.34 9.87 -1.40
CA VAL A 30 -12.33 11.34 -1.34
C VAL A 30 -13.77 11.83 -1.47
N VAL A 31 -14.23 12.55 -0.45
CA VAL A 31 -15.57 13.17 -0.44
C VAL A 31 -15.40 14.68 -0.44
N GLY A 32 -15.90 15.32 -1.50
CA GLY A 32 -15.91 16.77 -1.60
C GLY A 32 -16.86 17.42 -0.60
N LYS A 33 -16.56 18.65 -0.18
CA LYS A 33 -17.36 19.39 0.81
C LYS A 33 -18.84 19.53 0.42
N ASP A 34 -19.15 19.68 -0.88
CA ASP A 34 -20.51 19.95 -1.36
C ASP A 34 -21.37 18.68 -1.39
N VAL A 35 -20.75 17.50 -1.24
CA VAL A 35 -21.43 16.20 -1.22
C VAL A 35 -21.29 15.48 0.12
N SER A 36 -20.54 16.04 1.08
CA SER A 36 -20.47 15.50 2.44
C SER A 36 -21.60 16.05 3.30
N ALA A 37 -22.16 15.21 4.18
CA ALA A 37 -23.26 15.63 5.07
C ALA A 37 -22.85 16.74 6.06
N THR A 38 -21.54 16.93 6.29
CA THR A 38 -20.99 17.88 7.27
C THR A 38 -20.43 19.14 6.63
N GLY A 39 -20.40 19.24 5.29
CA GLY A 39 -19.74 20.34 4.59
C GLY A 39 -18.21 20.33 4.68
N GLN A 40 -17.59 19.26 5.18
CA GLN A 40 -16.13 19.10 5.29
C GLN A 40 -15.59 18.24 4.14
N ILE A 41 -14.31 18.42 3.79
CA ILE A 41 -13.61 17.48 2.91
C ILE A 41 -13.23 16.26 3.73
N ILE A 42 -13.51 15.06 3.23
CA ILE A 42 -13.15 13.80 3.89
C ILE A 42 -12.18 13.05 2.98
N VAL A 43 -11.06 12.63 3.55
CA VAL A 43 -10.09 11.75 2.91
C VAL A 43 -9.95 10.51 3.80
N GLY A 44 -10.30 9.35 3.26
CA GLY A 44 -10.17 8.07 3.91
C GLY A 44 -9.23 7.16 3.13
N HIS A 45 -8.46 6.35 3.84
CA HIS A 45 -7.57 5.34 3.28
C HIS A 45 -7.64 4.11 4.17
N ASN A 46 -7.82 2.92 3.58
CA ASN A 46 -7.58 1.68 4.30
C ASN A 46 -6.17 1.21 4.00
N GLU A 47 -5.53 0.67 5.01
CA GLU A 47 -4.20 0.11 4.90
C GLU A 47 -4.33 -1.41 4.84
N ASP A 48 -4.24 -1.96 3.62
CA ASP A 48 -4.36 -3.39 3.35
C ASP A 48 -2.97 -4.03 3.19
N ASN A 49 -2.06 -3.84 4.16
CA ASN A 49 -0.86 -4.69 4.17
C ASN A 49 -1.21 -6.03 4.82
N ASP A 50 -0.65 -7.11 4.25
CA ASP A 50 -0.89 -8.48 4.70
C ASP A 50 -0.62 -8.66 6.21
N LEU A 51 -1.24 -9.66 6.82
CA LEU A 51 -1.16 -9.98 8.24
C LEU A 51 -1.77 -8.90 9.17
N ARG A 52 -1.39 -8.93 10.45
CA ARG A 52 -1.91 -8.01 11.47
C ARG A 52 -1.17 -6.68 11.41
N ILE A 53 -1.90 -5.62 11.11
CA ILE A 53 -1.40 -4.24 11.14
C ILE A 53 -1.75 -3.58 12.47
N VAL A 54 -0.76 -2.93 13.09
CA VAL A 54 -0.94 -2.05 14.24
C VAL A 54 -0.55 -0.64 13.80
N THR A 55 -1.55 0.21 13.57
CA THR A 55 -1.37 1.61 13.15
C THR A 55 -1.18 2.50 14.38
N SER A 56 0.06 2.61 14.84
CA SER A 56 0.40 3.54 15.91
C SER A 56 0.36 4.98 15.41
N GLN A 57 -0.38 5.83 16.11
CA GLN A 57 -0.44 7.26 15.83
C GLN A 57 0.55 8.00 16.73
N TYR A 58 1.34 8.88 16.13
CA TYR A 58 2.32 9.72 16.83
C TYR A 58 2.15 11.17 16.43
N TRP A 59 2.29 12.08 17.39
CA TRP A 59 2.46 13.49 17.11
C TRP A 59 3.94 13.77 16.87
N VAL A 60 4.30 14.16 15.65
CA VAL A 60 5.67 14.53 15.29
C VAL A 60 5.78 16.05 15.39
N PRO A 61 6.63 16.60 16.28
CA PRO A 61 6.87 18.04 16.33
C PRO A 61 7.40 18.57 14.99
N ALA A 62 7.19 19.85 14.73
CA ALA A 62 7.79 20.50 13.58
C ALA A 62 9.32 20.35 13.64
N ALA A 63 9.92 19.96 12.52
CA ALA A 63 11.37 19.94 12.39
C ALA A 63 11.85 21.37 12.07
N ASP A 64 12.99 21.74 12.67
CA ASP A 64 13.68 22.98 12.32
C ASP A 64 14.45 22.79 11.02
N HIS A 65 14.12 23.58 10.00
CA HIS A 65 14.81 23.58 8.72
C HIS A 65 15.53 24.91 8.50
N LYS A 66 16.71 24.87 7.88
CA LYS A 66 17.45 26.07 7.49
C LYS A 66 16.76 26.77 6.31
N ALA A 67 16.87 28.09 6.24
CA ALA A 67 16.37 28.83 5.09
C ALA A 67 17.07 28.35 3.80
N GLY A 68 16.28 27.98 2.79
CA GLY A 68 16.78 27.43 1.52
C GLY A 68 17.15 25.94 1.56
N GLU A 69 16.89 25.24 2.66
CA GLU A 69 17.09 23.79 2.75
C GLU A 69 16.17 23.06 1.77
N THR A 70 16.75 22.18 0.96
CA THR A 70 15.99 21.23 0.13
C THR A 70 15.75 19.97 0.93
N ILE A 71 14.50 19.73 1.30
CA ILE A 71 14.10 18.50 1.98
C ILE A 71 14.01 17.39 0.94
N THR A 72 14.79 16.32 1.11
CA THR A 72 14.69 15.12 0.29
C THR A 72 13.86 14.08 1.00
N TYR A 73 12.78 13.61 0.37
CA TYR A 73 12.12 12.38 0.78
C TYR A 73 13.07 11.21 0.49
N ARG A 74 13.40 10.44 1.52
CA ARG A 74 14.09 9.16 1.38
C ARG A 74 13.11 8.02 1.54
#